data_AF-A0A1X2Z9Q9-F1
#
_entry.id   AF-A0A1X2Z9Q9-F1
#
_cell.length_a   1.000
_cell.length_b   1.000
_cell.length_c   1.000
_cell.angle_alpha   90.00
_cell.angle_beta   90.00
_cell.angle_gamma   90.00
#
_symmetry.space_group_name_H-M   'P 1'
#
loop_
_entity.id
_entity.type
_entity.pdbx_description
1 polymer ?
#
loop_
_entity_poly.entity_id
_entity_poly.type
_entity_poly.pdbx_seq_one_letter_code
_entity_poly.pdbx_strand_id
1 'polypeptide(L)'
;MYYKRDPGYTGVVFNLSNNEERRRDFLKTMTLEKIAQSPVSALPFSGYENVRLTHRQLVAAVNNEEWRAALGSVQAVYLQTDRRTGWHYVGSAYSRKGASHGLLSRWKEYASGDHSGGNKQLRNLGAGYIEKNFQYSILEIFDMNKSPKEIIDREHWWMDTLGSVRRNNDEVPHGYNSVAERENSDQHE
;
A
#
# COMPACT_ATOMS: atom_id res chain seq x y z
N MET A 1 -29.87 -39.15 39.81
CA MET A 1 -30.06 -37.95 38.96
C MET A 1 -28.92 -37.90 37.97
N TYR A 2 -29.14 -38.37 36.74
CA TYR A 2 -28.15 -38.30 35.66
C TYR A 2 -28.32 -36.97 34.93
N TYR A 3 -27.30 -36.12 34.95
CA TYR A 3 -27.28 -34.89 34.15
C TYR A 3 -26.87 -35.23 32.71
N LYS A 4 -27.79 -35.01 31.75
CA LYS A 4 -27.43 -34.87 30.32
C LYS A 4 -27.03 -33.41 30.09
N ARG A 5 -25.80 -33.17 29.62
CA ARG A 5 -25.43 -31.88 29.02
C ARG A 5 -25.92 -31.86 27.58
N ASP A 6 -26.68 -30.84 27.20
CA ASP A 6 -26.94 -30.55 25.79
C ASP A 6 -25.64 -30.11 25.12
N PRO A 7 -25.31 -30.59 23.90
CA PRO A 7 -24.16 -30.11 23.17
C PRO A 7 -24.44 -28.67 22.73
N GLY A 8 -23.71 -27.72 23.31
CA GLY A 8 -23.68 -26.33 22.85
C GLY A 8 -23.20 -26.23 21.41
N TYR A 9 -23.69 -25.19 20.72
CA TYR A 9 -23.38 -24.76 19.36
C TYR A 9 -22.19 -25.48 18.69
N THR A 10 -22.49 -26.47 17.85
CA THR A 10 -21.54 -26.98 16.88
C THR A 10 -21.35 -25.90 15.82
N GLY A 11 -20.22 -25.20 15.86
CA GLY A 11 -19.80 -24.32 14.77
C GLY A 11 -19.95 -25.07 13.44
N VAL A 12 -20.66 -24.47 12.49
CA VAL A 12 -20.92 -25.10 11.20
C VAL A 12 -19.58 -25.19 10.46
N VAL A 13 -18.99 -26.38 10.46
CA VAL A 13 -17.83 -26.68 9.62
C VAL A 13 -18.34 -26.81 8.19
N PHE A 14 -18.30 -25.70 7.43
CA PHE A 14 -18.61 -25.68 6.00
C PHE A 14 -17.43 -26.26 5.21
N ASN A 15 -17.24 -27.58 5.28
CA ASN A 15 -16.37 -28.25 4.33
C ASN A 15 -17.18 -28.63 3.08
N LEU A 16 -17.13 -27.77 2.07
CA LEU A 16 -17.79 -27.93 0.77
C LEU A 16 -16.93 -28.68 -0.26
N SER A 17 -15.73 -29.17 0.10
CA SER A 17 -14.80 -29.72 -0.88
C SER A 17 -15.14 -31.15 -1.33
N ASN A 18 -15.92 -31.90 -0.53
CA ASN A 18 -16.01 -33.36 -0.70
C ASN A 18 -17.42 -33.90 -1.02
N ASN A 19 -18.41 -33.06 -1.31
CA ASN A 19 -19.76 -33.58 -1.57
C ASN A 19 -20.64 -32.67 -2.47
N GLU A 20 -20.84 -33.12 -3.71
CA GLU A 20 -21.61 -32.44 -4.76
C GLU A 20 -23.11 -32.27 -4.44
N GLU A 21 -23.71 -33.20 -3.71
CA GLU A 21 -25.11 -33.10 -3.29
C GLU A 21 -25.29 -32.02 -2.22
N ARG A 22 -24.41 -32.01 -1.21
CA ARG A 22 -24.43 -30.95 -0.18
C ARG A 22 -24.20 -29.57 -0.76
N ARG A 23 -23.36 -29.44 -1.78
CA ARG A 23 -23.13 -28.17 -2.47
C ARG A 23 -24.38 -27.71 -3.22
N ARG A 24 -25.07 -28.62 -3.92
CA ARG A 24 -26.33 -28.32 -4.63
C ARG A 24 -27.44 -27.92 -3.68
N ASP A 25 -27.60 -28.61 -2.57
CA ASP A 25 -28.64 -28.28 -1.58
C ASP A 25 -28.33 -26.99 -0.83
N PHE A 26 -27.05 -26.73 -0.53
CA PHE A 26 -26.62 -25.46 0.03
C PHE A 26 -26.96 -24.30 -0.91
N LEU A 27 -26.68 -24.41 -2.21
CA LEU A 27 -27.01 -23.36 -3.19
C LEU A 27 -28.52 -23.12 -3.32
N LYS A 28 -29.36 -24.14 -3.11
CA LYS A 28 -30.82 -24.01 -3.16
C LYS A 28 -31.42 -23.36 -1.90
N THR A 29 -30.75 -23.52 -0.75
CA THR A 29 -31.27 -23.09 0.55
C THR A 29 -30.59 -21.84 1.09
N MET A 30 -29.44 -21.45 0.52
CA MET A 30 -28.72 -20.24 0.92
C MET A 30 -29.52 -19.01 0.53
N THR A 31 -29.90 -18.22 1.53
CA THR A 31 -30.48 -16.90 1.33
C THR A 31 -29.37 -15.87 1.50
N LEU A 32 -29.04 -15.15 0.43
CA LEU A 32 -28.11 -14.04 0.50
C LEU A 32 -28.81 -12.86 1.21
N GLU A 33 -28.59 -12.73 2.51
CA GLU A 33 -29.28 -11.72 3.32
C GLU A 33 -28.71 -10.31 3.08
N LYS A 34 -27.38 -10.18 3.02
CA LYS A 34 -26.70 -8.90 2.80
C LYS A 34 -25.28 -9.11 2.28
N ILE A 35 -24.91 -8.41 1.21
CA ILE A 35 -23.50 -8.15 0.90
C ILE A 35 -23.16 -6.84 1.59
N ALA A 36 -22.58 -6.91 2.79
CA ALA A 36 -22.02 -5.72 3.39
C ALA A 36 -20.77 -5.36 2.57
N GLN A 37 -20.79 -4.20 1.89
CA GLN A 37 -19.54 -3.49 1.65
C GLN A 37 -19.00 -3.13 3.03
N SER A 38 -18.31 -4.06 3.68
CA SER A 38 -17.47 -3.69 4.80
C SER A 38 -16.48 -2.68 4.20
N PRO A 39 -16.37 -1.45 4.74
CA PRO A 39 -15.25 -0.60 4.36
C PRO A 39 -14.02 -1.48 4.53
N VAL A 40 -13.19 -1.60 3.49
CA VAL A 40 -12.02 -2.46 3.52
C VAL A 40 -11.29 -2.15 4.82
N SER A 41 -11.42 -3.00 5.83
CA SER A 41 -10.72 -2.81 7.08
C SER A 41 -9.27 -3.05 6.73
N ALA A 42 -8.39 -2.18 7.24
CA ALA A 42 -6.98 -2.50 7.12
C ALA A 42 -6.76 -3.87 7.79
N LEU A 43 -6.04 -4.74 7.10
CA LEU A 43 -5.50 -5.92 7.74
C LEU A 43 -4.58 -5.47 8.89
N PRO A 44 -4.33 -6.30 9.91
CA PRO A 44 -3.36 -5.99 10.95
C PRO A 44 -2.01 -5.57 10.35
N PHE A 45 -1.29 -4.68 11.03
CA PHE A 45 0.02 -4.24 10.56
C PHE A 45 0.99 -5.43 10.50
N SER A 46 1.55 -5.68 9.32
CA SER A 46 2.34 -6.88 9.03
C SER A 46 3.84 -6.76 9.36
N GLY A 47 4.27 -5.64 9.95
CA GLY A 47 5.69 -5.26 10.00
C GLY A 47 6.13 -4.53 8.73
N TYR A 48 7.11 -3.61 8.86
CA TYR A 48 7.56 -2.72 7.78
C TYR A 48 8.10 -3.50 6.57
N GLU A 49 8.83 -4.58 6.84
CA GLU A 49 9.47 -5.46 5.86
C GLU A 49 8.47 -6.28 5.02
N ASN A 50 7.23 -6.44 5.51
CA ASN A 50 6.18 -7.20 4.83
C ASN A 50 5.11 -6.29 4.22
N VAL A 51 5.30 -4.96 4.23
CA VAL A 51 4.31 -4.03 3.68
C VAL A 51 4.31 -4.11 2.16
N ARG A 52 3.18 -4.59 1.62
CA ARG A 52 2.91 -4.63 0.18
C ARG A 52 1.41 -4.46 -0.07
N LEU A 53 0.97 -3.23 -0.26
CA LEU A 53 -0.44 -2.86 -0.31
C LEU A 53 -0.89 -2.55 -1.74
N THR A 54 -2.06 -3.04 -2.15
CA THR A 54 -2.81 -2.44 -3.27
C THR A 54 -3.30 -1.05 -2.90
N HIS A 55 -3.70 -0.23 -3.87
CA HIS A 55 -4.27 1.10 -3.58
C HIS A 55 -5.44 1.05 -2.58
N ARG A 56 -6.39 0.13 -2.76
CA ARG A 56 -7.51 -0.03 -1.80
C ARG A 56 -7.05 -0.37 -0.38
N GLN A 57 -6.01 -1.19 -0.25
CA GLN A 57 -5.42 -1.53 1.05
C GLN A 57 -4.63 -0.35 1.64
N LEU A 58 -3.97 0.46 0.80
CA LEU A 58 -3.33 1.70 1.22
C LEU A 58 -4.37 2.66 1.83
N VAL A 59 -5.50 2.87 1.13
CA VAL A 59 -6.61 3.71 1.63
C VAL A 59 -7.13 3.18 2.97
N ALA A 60 -7.28 1.87 3.13
CA ALA A 60 -7.66 1.27 4.40
C ALA A 60 -6.60 1.52 5.49
N ALA A 61 -5.33 1.28 5.18
CA ALA A 61 -4.21 1.42 6.12
C ALA A 61 -4.06 2.85 6.63
N VAL A 62 -4.10 3.87 5.78
CA VAL A 62 -3.94 5.27 6.23
C VAL A 62 -5.08 5.77 7.13
N ASN A 63 -6.21 5.05 7.16
CA ASN A 63 -7.36 5.33 8.02
C ASN A 63 -7.41 4.45 9.28
N ASN A 64 -6.57 3.42 9.38
CA ASN A 64 -6.49 2.53 10.53
C ASN A 64 -5.48 3.06 11.57
N GLU A 65 -5.83 2.97 12.86
CA GLU A 65 -5.04 3.55 13.95
C GLU A 65 -3.66 2.91 14.11
N GLU A 66 -3.57 1.59 14.06
CA GLU A 66 -2.32 0.83 14.19
C GLU A 66 -1.36 1.19 13.05
N TRP A 67 -1.85 1.17 11.80
CA TRP A 67 -1.08 1.56 10.62
C TRP A 67 -0.64 3.02 10.67
N ARG A 68 -1.53 3.93 11.11
CA ARG A 68 -1.17 5.35 11.26
C ARG A 68 -0.05 5.55 12.27
N ALA A 69 -0.10 4.85 13.40
CA ALA A 69 0.94 4.91 14.42
C ALA A 69 2.27 4.39 13.85
N ALA A 70 2.26 3.22 13.21
CA ALA A 70 3.46 2.63 12.60
C ALA A 70 4.06 3.55 11.52
N LEU A 71 3.29 3.86 10.46
CA LEU A 71 3.76 4.69 9.34
C LEU A 71 4.15 6.12 9.76
N GLY A 72 3.52 6.67 10.81
CA GLY A 72 3.85 7.99 11.33
C GLY A 72 5.11 8.04 12.18
N SER A 73 5.59 6.88 12.65
CA SER A 73 6.75 6.76 13.55
C SER A 73 8.10 6.58 12.85
N VAL A 74 8.09 6.45 11.52
CA VAL A 74 9.28 6.22 10.70
C VAL A 74 9.36 7.19 9.54
N GLN A 75 10.59 7.47 9.12
CA GLN A 75 10.89 8.05 7.82
C GLN A 75 11.28 6.89 6.88
N ALA A 76 11.12 7.04 5.56
CA ALA A 76 11.37 5.91 4.67
C ALA A 76 11.65 6.31 3.22
N VAL A 77 12.34 5.42 2.52
CA VAL A 77 12.25 5.29 1.06
C VAL A 77 11.23 4.19 0.76
N TYR A 78 10.30 4.47 -0.14
CA TYR A 78 9.24 3.56 -0.55
C TYR A 78 9.22 3.37 -2.07
N LEU A 79 8.53 2.32 -2.49
CA LEU A 79 8.38 1.93 -3.87
C LEU A 79 6.90 1.85 -4.23
N GLN A 80 6.54 2.44 -5.37
CA GLN A 80 5.30 2.13 -6.05
C GLN A 80 5.61 1.32 -7.30
N THR A 81 4.90 0.22 -7.48
CA THR A 81 5.05 -0.66 -8.66
C THR A 81 3.75 -0.68 -9.44
N ASP A 82 3.83 -0.31 -10.71
CA ASP A 82 2.76 -0.58 -11.66
C ASP A 82 2.81 -2.05 -12.04
N ARG A 83 1.84 -2.83 -11.55
CA ARG A 83 1.78 -4.28 -11.76
C ARG A 83 1.42 -4.66 -13.20
N ARG A 84 0.96 -3.70 -14.02
CA ARG A 84 0.66 -3.94 -15.43
C ARG A 84 1.89 -3.81 -16.31
N THR A 85 2.77 -2.85 -16.04
CA THR A 85 3.96 -2.58 -16.86
C THR A 85 5.26 -3.09 -16.23
N GLY A 86 5.27 -3.32 -14.91
CA GLY A 86 6.48 -3.57 -14.13
C GLY A 86 7.29 -2.30 -13.82
N TRP A 87 6.79 -1.12 -14.17
CA TRP A 87 7.51 0.14 -13.95
C TRP A 87 7.44 0.59 -12.50
N HIS A 88 8.47 1.30 -12.08
CA HIS A 88 8.67 1.72 -10.70
C HIS A 88 8.63 3.23 -10.54
N TYR A 89 8.09 3.67 -9.40
CA TYR A 89 8.30 4.99 -8.84
C TYR A 89 8.92 4.84 -7.46
N VAL A 90 10.10 5.40 -7.26
CA VAL A 90 10.76 5.48 -5.96
C VAL A 90 10.47 6.84 -5.35
N GLY A 91 10.10 6.86 -4.08
CA GLY A 91 9.83 8.11 -3.36
C GLY A 91 10.41 8.06 -1.96
N SER A 92 10.72 9.22 -1.39
CA SER A 92 11.04 9.35 0.03
C SER A 92 9.97 10.09 0.83
N ALA A 93 9.97 9.85 2.13
CA ALA A 93 9.17 10.56 3.12
C ALA A 93 10.01 10.81 4.37
N TYR A 94 10.14 12.08 4.75
CA TYR A 94 10.85 12.53 5.92
C TYR A 94 10.13 13.74 6.51
N SER A 95 10.30 13.93 7.81
CA SER A 95 9.71 15.05 8.53
C SER A 95 10.63 16.28 8.48
N ARG A 96 10.06 17.46 8.26
CA ARG A 96 10.74 18.71 8.62
C ARG A 96 10.73 18.86 10.15
N LYS A 97 11.71 19.60 10.70
CA LYS A 97 11.81 19.85 12.16
C LYS A 97 10.46 20.30 12.72
N GLY A 98 9.93 19.55 13.70
CA GLY A 98 8.66 19.85 14.36
C GLY A 98 7.39 19.27 13.72
N ALA A 99 7.50 18.58 12.56
CA ALA A 99 6.39 17.85 11.94
C ALA A 99 6.47 16.35 12.25
N SER A 100 5.34 15.72 12.58
CA SER A 100 5.30 14.34 13.09
C SER A 100 4.42 13.43 12.24
N HIS A 101 4.74 13.32 10.95
CA HIS A 101 3.92 12.50 10.05
C HIS A 101 4.70 11.49 9.19
N GLY A 102 6.04 11.52 9.17
CA GLY A 102 6.88 10.44 8.62
C GLY A 102 6.40 9.93 7.25
N LEU A 103 6.42 8.62 7.06
CA LEU A 103 5.88 7.94 5.87
C LEU A 103 4.36 8.15 5.68
N LEU A 104 3.61 8.26 6.78
CA LEU A 104 2.15 8.44 6.74
C LEU A 104 1.74 9.70 5.95
N SER A 105 2.53 10.77 6.01
CA SER A 105 2.25 12.01 5.28
C SER A 105 2.11 11.77 3.77
N ARG A 106 3.15 11.23 3.14
CA ARG A 106 3.18 10.94 1.70
C ARG A 106 2.15 9.87 1.33
N TRP A 107 1.98 8.85 2.17
CA TRP A 107 1.02 7.78 1.87
C TRP A 107 -0.45 8.25 1.89
N LYS A 108 -0.78 9.26 2.69
CA LYS A 108 -2.10 9.92 2.62
C LYS A 108 -2.33 10.65 1.30
N GLU A 109 -1.29 11.25 0.72
CA GLU A 109 -1.40 11.92 -0.59
C GLU A 109 -1.70 10.92 -1.71
N TYR A 110 -1.15 9.70 -1.66
CA TYR A 110 -1.45 8.65 -2.65
C TYR A 110 -2.80 7.96 -2.41
N ALA A 111 -3.31 8.01 -1.18
CA ALA A 111 -4.63 7.47 -0.82
C ALA A 111 -5.78 8.45 -1.11
N SER A 112 -5.50 9.70 -1.51
CA SER A 112 -6.49 10.75 -1.69
C SER A 112 -6.22 11.58 -2.96
N GLY A 113 -7.17 12.44 -3.33
CA GLY A 113 -7.01 13.33 -4.48
C GLY A 113 -6.89 12.57 -5.81
N ASP A 114 -5.87 12.90 -6.59
CA ASP A 114 -5.57 12.28 -7.89
C ASP A 114 -4.67 11.03 -7.79
N HIS A 115 -4.33 10.62 -6.55
CA HIS A 115 -3.44 9.51 -6.21
C HIS A 115 -2.01 9.63 -6.75
N SER A 116 -1.62 10.80 -7.28
CA SER A 116 -0.33 10.99 -7.94
C SER A 116 0.76 11.51 -6.99
N GLY A 117 0.37 12.01 -5.82
CA GLY A 117 1.29 12.65 -4.86
C GLY A 117 2.11 13.79 -5.46
N GLY A 118 1.55 14.47 -6.47
CA GLY A 118 2.19 15.58 -7.18
C GLY A 118 3.06 15.17 -8.37
N ASN A 119 3.40 13.89 -8.55
CA ASN A 119 4.23 13.47 -9.67
C ASN A 119 3.47 13.58 -11.00
N LYS A 120 4.08 14.26 -11.98
CA LYS A 120 3.48 14.53 -13.29
C LYS A 120 3.25 13.26 -14.11
N GLN A 121 4.18 12.31 -14.07
CA GLN A 121 4.07 11.06 -14.83
C GLN A 121 2.93 10.20 -14.29
N LEU A 122 2.81 10.07 -12.96
CA LEU A 122 1.72 9.37 -12.31
C LEU A 122 0.37 10.05 -12.60
N ARG A 123 0.31 11.39 -12.54
CA ARG A 123 -0.91 12.16 -12.82
C ARG A 123 -1.45 11.89 -14.22
N ASN A 124 -0.57 11.77 -15.21
CA ASN A 124 -0.95 11.49 -16.60
C ASN A 124 -1.59 10.11 -16.79
N LEU A 125 -1.41 9.18 -15.86
CA LEU A 125 -2.07 7.87 -15.89
C LEU A 125 -3.54 7.94 -15.47
N GLY A 126 -3.88 8.91 -14.60
CA GLY A 126 -5.21 9.09 -14.03
C GLY A 126 -5.51 8.19 -12.82
N ALA A 127 -6.35 8.70 -11.91
CA ALA A 127 -6.68 8.05 -10.64
C ALA A 127 -7.17 6.61 -10.79
N GLY A 128 -8.15 6.36 -11.67
CA GLY A 128 -8.71 5.02 -11.88
C GLY A 128 -7.70 3.99 -12.41
N TYR A 129 -6.66 4.45 -13.12
CA TYR A 129 -5.57 3.58 -13.52
C TYR A 129 -4.69 3.19 -12.32
N ILE A 130 -4.31 4.17 -11.50
CA ILE A 130 -3.50 3.96 -10.31
C ILE A 130 -4.21 3.00 -9.34
N GLU A 131 -5.49 3.25 -9.05
CA GLU A 131 -6.32 2.43 -8.17
C GLU A 131 -6.31 0.94 -8.55
N LYS A 132 -6.29 0.65 -9.85
CA LYS A 132 -6.37 -0.71 -10.37
C LYS A 132 -5.02 -1.42 -10.43
N ASN A 133 -3.94 -0.70 -10.71
CA ASN A 133 -2.67 -1.33 -11.13
C ASN A 133 -1.51 -1.12 -10.15
N PHE A 134 -1.60 -0.15 -9.24
CA PHE A 134 -0.48 0.19 -8.36
C PHE A 134 -0.44 -0.62 -7.07
N GLN A 135 0.79 -0.88 -6.63
CA GLN A 135 1.12 -1.48 -5.36
C GLN A 135 2.19 -0.65 -4.66
N TYR A 136 2.11 -0.57 -3.33
CA TYR A 136 2.93 0.27 -2.46
C TYR A 136 3.70 -0.61 -1.48
N SER A 137 5.02 -0.42 -1.40
CA SER A 137 5.91 -1.16 -0.50
C SER A 137 6.99 -0.24 0.07
N ILE A 138 7.66 -0.70 1.12
CA ILE A 138 8.75 0.03 1.78
C ILE A 138 10.08 -0.60 1.35
N LEU A 139 11.07 0.21 1.01
CA LEU A 139 12.42 -0.24 0.65
C LEU A 139 13.38 -0.12 1.84
N GLU A 140 13.31 1.01 2.56
CA GLU A 140 14.24 1.33 3.64
C GLU A 140 13.54 2.23 4.65
N ILE A 141 13.72 1.94 5.95
CA ILE A 141 13.19 2.75 7.05
C ILE A 141 14.32 3.46 7.79
N PHE A 142 14.00 4.62 8.34
CA PHE A 142 14.91 5.42 9.15
C PHE A 142 14.20 5.92 10.40
N ASP A 143 14.99 6.15 11.44
CA ASP A 143 14.52 6.84 12.63
C ASP A 143 14.16 8.31 12.33
N MET A 144 13.40 8.92 13.23
CA MET A 144 12.89 10.28 13.07
C MET A 144 13.96 11.37 13.18
N ASN A 145 15.19 11.05 13.63
CA ASN A 145 16.29 11.99 13.72
C ASN A 145 17.20 11.97 12.48
N LYS A 146 17.02 10.99 11.59
CA LYS A 146 17.79 10.89 10.35
C LYS A 146 17.59 12.13 9.49
N SER A 147 18.68 12.67 8.94
CA SER A 147 18.61 13.92 8.20
C SER A 147 17.86 13.73 6.86
N PRO A 148 17.06 14.72 6.42
CA PRO A 148 16.41 14.70 5.11
C PRO A 148 17.39 14.43 3.97
N LYS A 149 18.57 15.06 4.02
CA LYS A 149 19.62 14.89 3.01
C LYS A 149 20.01 13.41 2.85
N GLU A 150 20.28 12.71 3.95
CA GLU A 150 20.67 11.31 3.87
C GLU A 150 19.54 10.44 3.29
N ILE A 151 18.28 10.75 3.59
CA ILE A 151 17.14 10.00 3.08
C ILE A 151 16.97 10.24 1.57
N ILE A 152 17.17 11.47 1.09
CA ILE A 152 17.17 11.80 -0.33
C ILE A 152 18.32 11.09 -1.05
N ASP A 153 19.52 11.08 -0.46
CA ASP A 153 20.67 10.37 -1.03
C ASP A 153 20.37 8.85 -1.16
N ARG A 154 19.62 8.26 -0.21
CA ARG A 154 19.15 6.88 -0.29
C ARG A 154 18.04 6.69 -1.33
N GLU A 155 17.13 7.64 -1.48
CA GLU A 155 16.10 7.63 -2.53
C GLU A 155 16.75 7.59 -3.91
N HIS A 156 17.74 8.45 -4.16
CA HIS A 156 18.50 8.49 -5.40
C HIS A 156 19.24 7.17 -5.67
N TRP A 157 19.83 6.59 -4.63
CA TRP A 157 20.46 5.27 -4.74
C TRP A 157 19.46 4.19 -5.19
N TRP A 158 18.25 4.19 -4.64
CA TRP A 158 17.19 3.26 -5.04
C TRP A 158 16.63 3.55 -6.43
N MET A 159 16.51 4.82 -6.82
CA MET A 159 16.12 5.21 -8.19
C MET A 159 17.08 4.63 -9.23
N ASP A 160 18.38 4.74 -8.99
CA ASP A 160 19.41 4.20 -9.89
C ASP A 160 19.42 2.67 -9.88
N THR A 161 19.31 2.07 -8.68
CA THR A 161 19.31 0.61 -8.50
C THR A 161 18.15 -0.06 -9.22
N LEU A 162 16.97 0.56 -9.20
CA LEU A 162 15.76 0.03 -9.82
C LEU A 162 15.53 0.55 -11.25
N GLY A 163 16.39 1.45 -11.74
CA GLY A 163 16.23 2.05 -13.07
C GLY A 163 14.93 2.85 -13.22
N SER A 164 14.45 3.50 -12.15
CA SER A 164 13.13 4.13 -12.14
C SER A 164 13.09 5.53 -12.78
N VAL A 165 14.26 6.07 -13.16
CA VAL A 165 14.40 7.40 -13.76
C VAL A 165 14.15 7.34 -15.26
N ARG A 166 13.07 8.00 -15.70
CA ARG A 166 12.69 8.16 -17.10
C ARG A 166 13.44 9.31 -17.74
N ARG A 167 14.06 9.04 -18.89
CA ARG A 167 14.68 10.03 -19.77
C ARG A 167 13.89 10.12 -21.07
N ASN A 168 13.94 11.28 -21.72
CA ASN A 168 13.16 11.53 -22.94
C ASN A 168 13.59 10.65 -24.13
N ASN A 169 14.83 10.15 -24.11
CA ASN A 169 15.41 9.36 -25.19
C ASN A 169 15.39 7.85 -24.90
N ASP A 170 14.71 7.42 -23.83
CA ASP A 170 14.60 6.00 -23.52
C ASP A 170 13.68 5.31 -24.54
N GLU A 171 14.23 4.41 -25.35
CA GLU A 171 13.45 3.60 -26.29
C GLU A 171 12.46 2.69 -25.56
N VAL A 172 12.85 2.21 -24.37
CA VAL A 172 12.03 1.41 -23.47
C VAL A 172 12.14 1.99 -22.06
N PRO A 173 11.27 2.92 -21.67
CA PRO A 173 11.27 3.45 -20.31
C PRO A 173 10.87 2.34 -19.30
N HIS A 174 11.41 2.44 -18.09
CA HIS A 174 11.18 1.44 -17.02
C HIS A 174 10.78 2.07 -15.67
N GLY A 175 10.44 3.36 -15.65
CA GLY A 175 9.99 4.02 -14.43
C GLY A 175 9.30 5.36 -14.61
N TYR A 176 8.87 5.93 -13.49
CA TYR A 176 8.05 7.13 -13.41
C TYR A 176 8.76 8.32 -12.75
N ASN A 177 9.95 8.11 -12.17
CA ASN A 177 10.77 9.22 -11.68
C ASN A 177 11.29 10.02 -12.87
N SER A 178 11.39 11.33 -12.73
CA SER A 178 11.98 12.22 -13.72
C SER A 178 13.45 12.52 -13.40
N VAL A 179 14.21 12.93 -14.43
CA VAL A 179 15.59 13.40 -14.25
C VAL A 179 15.65 14.55 -13.23
N ALA A 180 14.68 15.46 -13.24
CA ALA A 180 14.62 16.56 -12.29
C ALA A 180 14.41 16.11 -10.84
N GLU A 181 13.63 15.04 -10.58
CA GLU A 181 13.48 14.45 -9.24
C GLU A 181 14.78 13.77 -8.79
N ARG A 182 15.50 13.15 -9.72
CA ARG A 182 16.79 12.50 -9.47
C ARG A 182 17.93 13.50 -9.20
N GLU A 183 17.91 14.65 -9.85
CA GLU A 183 18.96 15.66 -9.75
C GLU A 183 18.70 16.71 -8.65
N ASN A 184 17.46 16.87 -8.20
CA ASN A 184 17.16 17.76 -7.10
C ASN A 184 17.53 17.14 -5.75
N SER A 185 18.51 17.73 -5.08
CA SER A 185 18.80 17.51 -3.67
C SER A 185 17.99 18.42 -2.72
N ASP A 186 17.38 19.50 -3.23
CA ASP A 186 17.02 20.67 -2.40
C ASP A 186 15.54 21.13 -2.45
N GLN A 187 14.62 20.48 -3.17
CA GLN A 187 13.25 21.02 -3.36
C GLN A 187 12.22 20.71 -2.26
N HIS A 188 12.67 20.29 -1.08
CA HIS A 188 11.78 19.93 0.01
C HIS A 188 12.17 20.59 1.35
N GLU A 189 12.75 21.79 1.30
CA GLU A 189 12.74 22.76 2.42
C GLU A 189 11.43 23.56 2.53
#